data_AF-A0AAI9HYY0-F1
#
_entry.id   AF-A0AAI9HYY0-F1
#
_cell.length_a   1.000
_cell.length_b   1.000
_cell.length_c   1.000
_cell.angle_alpha   90.00
_cell.angle_beta   90.00
_cell.angle_gamma   90.00
#
_symmetry.space_group_name_H-M   'P 1'
#
loop_
_entity.id
_entity.type
_entity.pdbx_description
1 polymer ?
#
loop_
_entity_poly.entity_id
_entity_poly.type
_entity_poly.pdbx_seq_one_letter_code
_entity_poly.pdbx_strand_id
1 'polypeptide(L)' 'MQHYKNIVKHVDSLLEENSIPNMNALLMQLSHDELLTQEQRFEQQQRLRNAIFKHHES' A
#
# COMPACT_ATOMS: atom_id res chain seq x y z
N MET A 1 8.54 -8.02 11.59
CA MET A 1 9.87 -7.56 11.12
C MET A 1 9.86 -6.05 10.96
N GLN A 2 11.02 -5.39 11.03
CA GLN A 2 11.13 -3.93 10.90
C GLN A 2 10.62 -3.43 9.53
N HIS A 3 10.92 -4.18 8.45
CA HIS A 3 10.52 -3.84 7.09
C HIS A 3 8.99 -3.72 6.93
N TYR A 4 8.24 -4.75 7.36
CA TYR A 4 6.77 -4.71 7.32
C TYR A 4 6.19 -3.50 8.07
N LYS A 5 6.73 -3.16 9.25
CA LYS A 5 6.27 -1.99 10.01
C LYS A 5 6.54 -0.67 9.27
N ASN A 6 7.66 -0.57 8.55
CA ASN A 6 7.97 0.60 7.74
C ASN A 6 7.00 0.71 6.56
N ILE A 7 6.69 -0.40 5.90
CA ILE A 7 5.70 -0.46 4.81
C ILE A 7 4.32 -0.02 5.30
N VAL A 8 3.87 -0.53 6.45
CA VAL A 8 2.57 -0.13 7.05
C VAL A 8 2.52 1.38 7.27
N LYS A 9 3.55 1.98 7.88
CA LYS A 9 3.62 3.42 8.07
C LYS A 9 3.61 4.21 6.77
N HIS A 10 4.29 3.69 5.75
CA HIS A 10 4.32 4.34 4.44
C HIS A 10 2.93 4.28 3.77
N VAL A 11 2.26 3.13 3.82
CA VAL A 11 0.86 3.00 3.36
C VAL A 11 -0.01 4.01 4.08
N ASP A 12 0.05 4.09 5.41
CA ASP A 12 -0.74 5.02 6.22
C ASP A 12 -0.52 6.48 5.78
N SER A 13 0.72 6.90 5.57
CA SER A 13 1.04 8.25 5.06
C SER A 13 0.41 8.53 3.70
N LEU A 14 0.49 7.58 2.77
CA LEU A 14 -0.10 7.75 1.43
C LEU A 14 -1.63 7.80 1.47
N LEU A 15 -2.25 7.05 2.40
CA LEU A 15 -3.69 7.11 2.64
C LEU A 15 -4.11 8.47 3.19
N GLU A 16 -3.32 9.08 4.08
CA GLU A 16 -3.58 10.44 4.58
C GLU A 16 -3.38 11.51 3.50
N GLU A 17 -2.34 11.37 2.68
CA GLU A 17 -2.05 12.24 1.53
C GLU A 17 -3.09 12.11 0.41
N ASN A 18 -3.84 11.01 0.38
CA ASN A 18 -4.87 10.72 -0.64
C ASN A 18 -4.31 10.78 -2.08
N SER A 19 -3.03 10.43 -2.27
CA SER A 19 -2.33 10.52 -3.55
C SER A 19 -2.41 9.22 -4.34
N ILE A 20 -3.38 9.11 -5.25
CA ILE A 20 -3.56 7.93 -6.14
C ILE A 20 -2.26 7.56 -6.90
N PRO A 21 -1.49 8.51 -7.48
CA PRO A 21 -0.23 8.16 -8.15
C PRO A 21 0.77 7.48 -7.22
N ASN A 22 0.92 7.98 -5.98
CA ASN A 22 1.83 7.40 -5.00
C ASN A 22 1.34 6.02 -4.53
N MET A 23 0.03 5.84 -4.32
CA MET A 23 -0.56 4.56 -3.96
C MET A 23 -0.31 3.50 -5.05
N ASN A 24 -0.47 3.87 -6.32
CA ASN A 24 -0.19 2.97 -7.45
C ASN A 24 1.30 2.62 -7.58
N ALA A 25 2.19 3.58 -7.35
CA ALA A 25 3.63 3.31 -7.32
C ALA A 25 3.99 2.30 -6.21
N LEU A 26 3.42 2.47 -5.02
CA LEU A 26 3.64 1.56 -3.90
C LEU A 26 3.06 0.17 -4.15
N LEU A 27 1.88 0.07 -4.80
CA LEU A 27 1.32 -1.22 -5.22
C LEU A 27 2.30 -2.03 -6.09
N MET A 28 2.93 -1.37 -7.07
CA MET A 28 3.93 -1.99 -7.93
C MET A 28 5.18 -2.40 -7.15
N GLN A 29 5.66 -1.56 -6.23
CA GLN A 29 6.80 -1.90 -5.37
C GLN A 29 6.50 -3.13 -4.49
N LEU A 30 5.33 -3.16 -3.85
CA LEU A 30 4.91 -4.29 -3.03
C LEU A 30 4.86 -5.58 -3.83
N SER A 31 4.44 -5.56 -5.10
CA SER A 31 4.44 -6.76 -5.96
C SER A 31 5.81 -7.41 -6.14
N HIS A 32 6.90 -6.63 -6.03
CA HIS A 32 8.28 -7.09 -6.19
C HIS A 32 9.03 -7.20 -4.85
N ASP A 33 8.35 -7.02 -3.73
CA ASP A 33 8.97 -7.02 -2.41
C ASP A 33 9.15 -8.44 -1.87
N GLU A 34 10.35 -8.99 -2.04
CA GLU A 34 10.75 -10.32 -1.58
C GLU A 34 10.94 -10.40 -0.05
N LEU A 35 11.08 -9.26 0.62
CA LEU A 35 11.28 -9.20 2.08
C LEU A 35 9.97 -9.39 2.86
N LEU A 36 8.84 -9.27 2.18
CA LEU A 36 7.52 -9.52 2.74
C LEU A 36 7.03 -10.93 2.41
N THR A 37 6.19 -11.47 3.30
CA THR A 37 5.41 -12.66 2.94
C THR A 37 4.32 -12.32 1.93
N GLN A 38 3.80 -13.33 1.23
CA GLN A 38 2.68 -13.13 0.32
C GLN A 38 1.46 -12.51 1.02
N GLU A 39 1.17 -12.94 2.25
CA GLU A 39 0.08 -12.40 3.05
C GLU A 39 0.31 -10.93 3.41
N GLN A 40 1.51 -10.55 3.84
CA GLN A 40 1.86 -9.17 4.16
C GLN A 40 1.76 -8.24 2.94
N ARG A 41 2.24 -8.71 1.78
CA ARG A 41 2.08 -7.96 0.51
C ARG A 41 0.60 -7.78 0.20
N PHE A 42 -0.18 -8.87 0.26
CA PHE A 42 -1.58 -8.86 -0.10
C PHE A 42 -2.39 -7.93 0.82
N GLU A 43 -2.15 -7.97 2.13
CA GLU A 43 -2.80 -7.09 3.10
C GLU A 43 -2.61 -5.62 2.72
N GLN A 44 -1.36 -5.18 2.53
CA GLN A 44 -1.07 -3.79 2.22
C GLN A 44 -1.55 -3.39 0.82
N GLN A 45 -1.49 -4.30 -0.16
CA GLN A 45 -2.07 -4.06 -1.48
C GLN A 45 -3.59 -3.88 -1.44
N GLN A 46 -4.31 -4.67 -0.64
CA GLN A 46 -5.76 -4.52 -0.48
C GLN A 46 -6.12 -3.17 0.16
N ARG A 47 -5.35 -2.73 1.17
CA ARG A 47 -5.55 -1.41 1.79
C ARG A 47 -5.44 -0.28 0.77
N LEU A 48 -4.40 -0.30 -0.07
CA LEU A 48 -4.19 0.69 -1.13
C LEU A 48 -5.30 0.64 -2.19
N ARG A 49 -5.68 -0.56 -2.66
CA ARG A 49 -6.77 -0.72 -3.64
C ARG A 49 -8.11 -0.20 -3.13
N ASN A 50 -8.44 -0.48 -1.87
CA ASN A 50 -9.68 0.01 -1.25
C ASN A 50 -9.70 1.53 -1.15
N ALA A 51 -8.57 2.16 -0.84
CA ALA A 51 -8.49 3.61 -0.80
C ALA A 51 -8.62 4.23 -2.20
N ILE A 52 -7.92 3.68 -3.19
CA ILE A 52 -8.06 4.11 -4.59
C ILE A 52 -9.51 3.97 -5.06
N PHE A 53 -10.17 2.86 -4.75
CA PHE A 53 -11.57 2.64 -5.12
C PHE A 53 -12.49 3.69 -4.48
N LYS A 54 -12.35 3.92 -3.16
CA LYS A 54 -13.11 4.97 -2.44
C LYS A 54 -12.88 6.36 -3.02
N HIS A 55 -11.69 6.67 -3.51
CA HIS A 55 -11.43 7.94 -4.20
C HIS A 55 -12.22 8.10 -5.50
N HIS A 56 -12.45 7.02 -6.24
CA HIS A 56 -13.21 7.07 -7.49
C HIS A 56 -14.72 7.18 -7.27
N GLU A 57 -15.22 6.81 -6.09
CA GLU A 57 -16.64 6.95 -5.71
C GLU A 57 -16.98 8.30 -5.07
N SER A 58 -15.98 9.11 -4.70
CA SER A 58 -16.17 10.40 -4.02
C SER A 58 -16.12 11.59 -4.98
#